data_AF-A0A7V6W400-F1
#
_entry.id   AF-A0A7V6W400-F1
#
_cell.length_a   1.000
_cell.length_b   1.000
_cell.length_c   1.000
_cell.angle_alpha   90.00
_cell.angle_beta   90.00
_cell.angle_gamma   90.00
#
_symmetry.space_group_name_H-M   'P 1'
#
loop_
_entity.id
_entity.type
_entity.pdbx_description
1 polymer ?
#
loop_
_entity_poly.entity_id
_entity_poly.type
_entity_poly.pdbx_seq_one_letter_code
_entity_poly.pdbx_strand_id
1 'polypeptide(L)' 'MRISVDTQISKQNHCSKKALVAMSGGVDSTVALALMVAQGYETMGATLKLRSERLDINADQSCCTPRDIED' A
#
# COMPACT_ATOMS: atom_id res chain seq x y z
N MET A 1 6.46 16.01 -0.92
CA MET A 1 5.63 14.85 -0.52
C MET A 1 4.44 14.76 -1.48
N ARG A 2 4.26 13.64 -2.19
CA ARG A 2 3.09 13.41 -3.07
C ARG A 2 2.39 12.12 -2.64
N ILE A 3 1.07 12.16 -2.54
CA ILE A 3 0.25 10.98 -2.27
C ILE A 3 -0.29 10.50 -3.62
N SER A 4 -0.05 9.23 -3.94
CA SER A 4 -0.65 8.55 -5.09
C SER A 4 -1.73 7.61 -4.57
N VAL A 5 -2.91 7.64 -5.17
CA VAL A 5 -3.98 6.66 -4.90
C VAL A 5 -3.82 5.56 -5.92
N ASP A 6 -3.46 4.36 -5.48
CA ASP A 6 -3.10 3.25 -6.37
C ASP A 6 -4.26 2.30 -6.61
N THR A 7 -5.24 2.26 -5.70
CA THR A 7 -6.33 1.29 -5.77
C THR A 7 -7.60 1.87 -5.18
N GLN A 8 -8.66 1.93 -5.99
CA GLN A 8 -10.01 2.25 -5.54
C GLN A 8 -10.88 1.02 -5.77
N ILE A 9 -11.36 0.40 -4.68
CA ILE A 9 -12.26 -0.75 -4.78
C ILE A 9 -13.57 -0.36 -4.09
N SER A 10 -14.59 -0.09 -4.90
CA SER A 10 -15.93 0.19 -4.41
C SER A 10 -16.86 -0.99 -4.70
N LYS A 11 -17.54 -1.47 -3.66
CA LYS A 11 -18.84 -2.11 -3.84
C LYS A 11 -19.89 -1.04 -3.61
N GLN A 12 -20.67 -0.73 -4.64
CA GLN A 12 -21.74 0.26 -4.53
C GLN A 12 -22.84 -0.26 -3.59
N ASN A 13 -22.85 0.22 -2.35
CA ASN A 13 -23.96 0.09 -1.43
C ASN A 13 -24.11 1.40 -0.65
N HIS A 14 -25.30 1.98 -0.70
CA HIS A 14 -25.63 3.25 -0.06
C HIS A 14 -25.56 3.11 1.48
N CYS A 15 -24.96 4.10 2.17
CA CYS A 15 -24.55 4.05 3.59
C CYS A 15 -23.40 3.09 3.94
N SER A 16 -22.41 2.93 3.06
CA SER A 16 -21.21 2.14 3.36
C SER A 16 -20.14 2.98 4.08
N LYS A 17 -19.57 2.42 5.15
CA LYS A 17 -18.42 3.00 5.86
C LYS A 17 -17.22 3.05 4.91
N LYS A 18 -16.46 4.14 4.97
CA LYS A 18 -15.26 4.37 4.13
C LYS A 18 -13.99 4.04 4.90
N ALA A 19 -13.04 3.40 4.24
CA ALA A 19 -11.73 3.08 4.80
C ALA A 19 -10.60 3.51 3.85
N LEU A 20 -9.61 4.21 4.39
CA LEU A 20 -8.40 4.59 3.67
C LEU A 20 -7.23 3.77 4.22
N VAL A 21 -6.53 3.05 3.34
CA VAL A 21 -5.38 2.21 3.70
C VAL A 21 -4.11 2.87 3.18
N ALA A 22 -3.18 3.17 4.09
CA ALA A 22 -1.84 3.58 3.71
C ALA A 22 -1.10 2.36 3.17
N MET A 23 -0.81 2.36 1.87
CA MET A 23 -0.11 1.28 1.20
C MET A 23 1.39 1.57 1.21
N SER A 24 2.16 0.67 1.83
CA SER A 24 3.62 0.66 1.73
C SER A 24 4.11 0.00 0.44
N GLY A 25 3.23 -0.75 -0.24
CA GLY A 25 3.57 -1.59 -1.39
C GLY A 25 3.89 -3.05 -1.02
N GLY A 26 3.83 -3.41 0.27
CA GLY A 26 4.00 -4.79 0.75
C GLY A 26 2.71 -5.60 0.78
N VAL A 27 2.85 -6.92 0.91
CA VAL A 27 1.75 -7.91 0.95
C VAL A 27 0.74 -7.65 2.09
N ASP A 28 1.22 -7.24 3.26
CA ASP A 28 0.35 -7.00 4.43
C ASP A 28 -0.66 -5.89 4.15
N SER A 29 -0.22 -4.81 3.52
CA SER A 29 -1.08 -3.67 3.19
C SER A 29 -2.12 -4.01 2.12
N THR A 30 -1.79 -4.93 1.20
CA THR A 30 -2.73 -5.42 0.18
C THR A 30 -3.75 -6.38 0.77
N VAL A 31 -3.33 -7.28 1.67
CA VAL A 31 -4.23 -8.19 2.39
C VAL A 31 -5.20 -7.40 3.29
N ALA A 32 -4.71 -6.40 4.02
CA ALA A 32 -5.55 -5.53 4.83
C ALA A 32 -6.63 -4.83 4.00
N LEU A 33 -6.25 -4.30 2.82
CA LEU A 33 -7.19 -3.68 1.88
C LEU A 33 -8.22 -4.69 1.38
N ALA A 34 -7.80 -5.89 0.98
CA ALA A 34 -8.68 -6.95 0.52
C ALA A 34 -9.69 -7.40 1.59
N LEU A 35 -9.26 -7.48 2.86
CA LEU A 35 -10.15 -7.81 3.98
C LEU A 35 -11.20 -6.72 4.20
N MET A 36 -10.84 -5.44 4.10
CA MET A 36 -11.79 -4.34 4.23
C MET A 36 -12.83 -4.33 3.09
N VAL A 37 -12.41 -4.65 1.85
CA VAL A 37 -13.35 -4.85 0.72
C VAL A 37 -14.30 -6.01 1.01
N ALA A 38 -13.78 -7.14 1.50
CA ALA A 38 -14.59 -8.33 1.80
C ALA A 38 -15.62 -8.06 2.90
N GLN A 39 -15.28 -7.21 3.86
CA GLN A 39 -16.19 -6.75 4.92
C GLN A 39 -17.22 -5.70 4.45
N GLY A 40 -17.18 -5.29 3.17
CA GLY A 40 -18.18 -4.40 2.57
C GLY A 40 -17.87 -2.90 2.73
N TYR A 41 -16.63 -2.52 3.04
CA TYR A 41 -16.23 -1.11 3.10
C TYR A 41 -15.93 -0.57 1.70
N GLU A 42 -16.22 0.73 1.51
CA GLU A 42 -15.68 1.48 0.39
C GLU A 42 -14.22 1.80 0.70
N THR A 43 -13.28 1.16 0.00
CA THR A 43 -11.86 1.21 0.34
C THR A 43 -11.03 1.90 -0.73
N MET A 44 -10.08 2.70 -0.27
CA MET A 44 -9.03 3.27 -1.12
C MET A 44 -7.65 3.00 -0.52
N GLY A 45 -6.72 2.59 -1.37
CA GLY A 45 -5.31 2.45 -1.06
C GLY A 45 -4.53 3.68 -1.52
N ALA A 46 -3.69 4.23 -0.64
CA ALA A 46 -2.86 5.40 -0.94
C ALA A 46 -1.40 5.17 -0.53
N THR A 47 -0.47 5.39 -1.46
CA THR A 47 0.97 5.32 -1.22
C THR A 47 1.56 6.72 -1.13
N LEU A 48 2.38 6.97 -0.10
CA LEU A 48 3.14 8.21 0.01
C LEU A 48 4.47 8.09 -0.73
N LYS A 49 4.68 8.93 -1.74
CA LYS A 49 5.99 9.16 -2.34
C LYS A 49 6.67 10.31 -1.58
N LEU A 50 7.47 9.94 -0.59
CA LEU A 50 8.43 10.82 0.06
C LEU A 50 9.61 10.96 -0.90
N ARG A 51 9.73 12.11 -1.58
CA ARG A 51 10.94 12.40 -2.35
C ARG A 51 12.10 12.52 -1.37
N SER A 52 13.03 11.58 -1.42
CA SER A 52 14.40 11.78 -0.93
C SER A 52 15.18 12.45 -2.04
N GLU A 53 15.21 13.79 -2.06
CA GLU A 53 16.11 14.54 -2.94
C GLU A 53 17.58 14.55 -2.44
N ARG A 54 17.87 13.79 -1.37
CA ARG A 54 19.21 13.40 -0.91
C ARG A 54 19.06 12.26 0.08
N LEU A 55 19.51 11.07 -0.30
CA LEU A 55 19.94 9.94 0.55
C LEU A 55 20.45 8.82 -0.38
N ASP A 56 21.27 9.23 -1.32
CA ASP A 56 22.59 8.65 -1.57
C ASP A 56 23.22 8.12 -0.27
N ILE A 57 22.83 6.91 0.15
CA ILE A 57 23.75 6.01 0.85
C ILE A 57 23.43 4.51 0.71
N ASN A 58 22.20 4.04 0.44
CA ASN A 58 21.95 2.58 0.34
C ASN A 58 20.75 2.23 -0.55
N ALA A 59 20.78 2.65 -1.82
CA ALA A 59 19.70 2.40 -2.78
C ALA A 59 19.66 0.96 -3.35
N ASP A 60 20.05 -0.04 -2.56
CA ASP A 60 20.06 -1.44 -3.01
C ASP A 60 19.82 -2.46 -1.88
N GLN A 61 18.97 -2.11 -0.93
CA GLN A 61 18.30 -3.11 -0.09
C GLN A 61 16.79 -2.95 -0.24
N SER A 62 16.32 -3.30 -1.43
CA SER A 62 14.98 -3.84 -1.59
C SER A 62 14.84 -5.00 -0.60
N CYS A 63 13.78 -4.94 0.22
CA CYS A 63 13.34 -5.95 1.18
C CYS A 63 12.85 -7.24 0.47
N CYS A 64 13.66 -7.75 -0.47
CA CYS A 64 13.56 -8.96 -1.29
C CYS A 64 14.60 -8.85 -2.43
N THR A 65 15.89 -8.79 -2.11
CA THR A 65 16.89 -9.24 -3.08
C THR A 65 16.97 -10.77 -2.98
N PRO A 66 17.12 -11.52 -4.09
CA PRO A 66 17.28 -12.98 -4.08
C PRO A 66 18.63 -13.44 -3.48
N ARG A 67 19.22 -12.65 -2.59
CA ARG A 67 20.44 -12.95 -1.83
C ARG A 67 20.17 -13.43 -0.39
N ASP A 68 18.93 -13.34 0.10
CA ASP A 68 18.52 -13.88 1.41
C ASP A 68 17.98 -15.34 1.33
N ILE A 69 18.34 -16.10 0.28
CA ILE A 69 17.94 -17.52 0.11
C ILE A 69 19.12 -18.48 0.36
N GLU A 70 20.32 -17.96 0.60
CA GLU A 70 21.49 -18.76 0.99
C GLU A 70 22.05 -18.30 2.36
N ASP A 71 21.32 -18.65 3.44
CA ASP A 71 21.84 -19.23 4.69
C ASP A 71 20.68 -19.91 5.44
#